data_AF-A0AAE3M8S3-F1
#
_entry.id   AF-A0AAE3M8S3-F1
#
_cell.length_a   1.000
_cell.length_b   1.000
_cell.length_c   1.000
_cell.angle_alpha   90.00
_cell.angle_beta   90.00
_cell.angle_gamma   90.00
#
_symmetry.space_group_name_H-M   'P 1'
#
loop_
_entity.id
_entity.type
_entity.pdbx_description
1 polymer ?
#
loop_
_entity_poly.entity_id
_entity_poly.type
_entity_poly.pdbx_seq_one_letter_code
_entity_poly.pdbx_strand_id
1 'polypeptide(L)'
;MQKSIFTLVAIMLFSTMSLMAQSSKGFSFQGYARGADGSALQNESNLEVRFTIFSTDENNPEFTENQTLSTDEFGVFQAVIGTTNSSLFNALNFAQNDYSLKVEIRDGGSYQQVARQSLLAVPYAKASEKAVEATSADNGVPPGSIMPFAGSSVPEGWLLCDGSEVDRDTYSKLFAAIGTAWGYGNMSSTFNLPELRGQFLRGVSGDSNYDPDKGSRTAYNGGNSGNKVGSYQGSQFASHNHAASSSNAGNHRHTSYDYYWYDAGSDDDYGTPTGDGTGERRSTSRNTAYAGEHNHNITVNDTGGNETRPRNAYVNYIIKY
;
A
#
# COMPACT_ATOMS: atom_id res chain seq x y z
N MET A 1 36.39 -0.28 42.55
CA MET A 1 35.12 -0.26 41.79
C MET A 1 35.37 0.50 40.49
N GLN A 2 35.88 -0.05 39.38
CA GLN A 2 35.46 -1.22 38.59
C GLN A 2 34.02 -1.12 38.04
N LYS A 3 33.65 -0.03 37.35
CA LYS A 3 32.40 0.07 36.55
C LYS A 3 32.51 1.09 35.41
N SER A 4 33.40 0.91 34.42
CA SER A 4 33.43 1.82 33.25
C SER A 4 33.95 1.25 31.92
N ILE A 5 34.35 -0.03 31.84
CA ILE A 5 34.98 -0.58 30.61
C ILE A 5 34.03 -1.49 29.80
N PHE A 6 32.87 -1.88 30.34
CA PHE A 6 31.98 -2.84 29.68
C PHE A 6 31.04 -2.22 28.61
N THR A 7 30.91 -0.90 28.55
CA THR A 7 29.93 -0.25 27.65
C THR A 7 30.51 0.13 26.29
N LEU A 8 31.85 0.16 26.13
CA LEU A 8 32.49 0.53 24.87
C LEU A 8 32.76 -0.67 23.94
N VAL A 9 32.84 -1.89 24.48
CA VAL A 9 33.12 -3.12 23.70
C VAL A 9 31.83 -3.69 23.07
N ALA A 10 30.66 -3.37 23.61
CA ALA A 10 29.37 -3.82 23.08
C ALA A 10 28.92 -3.03 21.83
N ILE A 11 29.48 -1.83 21.58
CA ILE A 11 29.07 -0.95 20.47
C ILE A 11 29.92 -1.19 19.20
N MET A 12 31.09 -1.85 19.29
CA MET A 12 31.91 -2.24 18.14
C MET A 12 31.59 -3.63 17.55
N LEU A 13 30.67 -4.39 18.15
CA LEU A 13 30.33 -5.76 17.72
C LEU A 13 29.00 -5.89 16.96
N PHE A 14 28.40 -4.76 16.59
CA PHE A 14 27.33 -4.70 15.58
C PHE A 14 27.85 -4.08 14.27
N SER A 15 29.03 -4.53 13.82
CA SER A 15 29.33 -4.52 12.40
C SER A 15 28.51 -5.63 11.78
N THR A 16 27.47 -5.27 11.03
CA THR A 16 26.69 -6.18 10.21
C THR A 16 27.62 -6.91 9.25
N MET A 17 28.11 -8.09 9.66
CA MET A 17 28.52 -9.11 8.69
C MET A 17 27.24 -9.54 7.98
N SER A 18 26.93 -8.82 6.90
CA SER A 18 26.16 -9.36 5.80
C SER A 18 26.98 -10.53 5.29
N LEU A 19 26.73 -11.72 5.83
CA LEU A 19 27.09 -12.96 5.16
C LEU A 19 26.28 -12.98 3.88
N MET A 20 26.81 -12.36 2.84
CA MET A 20 26.45 -12.66 1.47
C MET A 20 26.73 -14.14 1.31
N ALA A 21 25.72 -14.97 1.50
CA ALA A 21 25.70 -16.30 0.93
C ALA A 21 25.61 -16.08 -0.58
N GLN A 22 26.74 -15.79 -1.20
CA GLN A 22 26.86 -15.77 -2.64
C GLN A 22 26.71 -17.22 -3.06
N SER A 23 25.51 -17.60 -3.51
CA SER A 23 25.36 -18.87 -4.19
C SER A 23 26.37 -18.86 -5.34
N SER A 24 27.30 -19.80 -5.36
CA SER A 24 28.19 -20.00 -6.50
C SER A 24 27.31 -20.14 -7.74
N LYS A 25 27.29 -19.12 -8.60
CA LYS A 25 26.52 -19.11 -9.86
C LYS A 25 27.22 -19.86 -10.98
N GLY A 26 28.36 -20.51 -10.68
CA GLY A 26 29.07 -21.33 -11.63
C GLY A 26 28.26 -22.55 -12.07
N PHE A 27 28.65 -23.16 -13.19
CA PHE A 27 28.03 -24.39 -13.67
C PHE A 27 29.07 -25.47 -13.89
N SER A 28 28.67 -26.72 -13.65
CA SER A 28 29.53 -27.87 -13.85
C SER A 28 29.75 -28.13 -15.33
N PHE A 29 30.99 -28.45 -15.68
CA PHE A 29 31.42 -28.83 -17.02
C PHE A 29 32.20 -30.16 -16.93
N GLN A 30 31.91 -31.07 -17.85
CA GLN A 30 32.66 -32.30 -18.01
C GLN A 30 33.20 -32.37 -19.44
N GLY A 31 34.49 -32.68 -19.57
CA GLY A 31 35.16 -32.75 -20.87
C GLY A 31 36.07 -33.96 -20.98
N TYR A 32 36.41 -34.30 -22.22
CA TYR A 32 37.42 -35.31 -22.55
C TYR A 32 38.69 -34.59 -23.02
N ALA A 33 39.78 -34.76 -22.29
CA ALA A 33 41.10 -34.25 -22.66
C ALA A 33 41.77 -35.22 -23.63
N ARG A 34 42.15 -34.69 -24.80
CA ARG A 34 42.79 -35.44 -25.89
C ARG A 34 44.09 -34.74 -26.27
N GLY A 35 45.16 -35.50 -26.45
CA GLY A 35 46.43 -34.98 -26.97
C GLY A 35 46.31 -34.55 -28.43
N ALA A 36 47.37 -33.94 -28.96
CA ALA A 36 47.41 -33.49 -30.36
C ALA A 36 47.27 -34.63 -31.39
N ASP A 37 47.55 -35.86 -30.99
CA ASP A 37 47.40 -37.09 -31.76
C ASP A 37 46.02 -37.76 -31.60
N GLY A 38 45.11 -37.16 -30.81
CA GLY A 38 43.78 -37.71 -30.49
C GLY A 38 43.79 -38.81 -29.43
N SER A 39 44.96 -39.16 -28.85
CA SER A 39 45.04 -40.06 -27.71
C SER A 39 44.40 -39.41 -26.48
N ALA A 40 43.85 -40.21 -25.56
CA ALA A 40 43.35 -39.68 -24.29
C ALA A 40 44.53 -39.26 -23.40
N LEU A 41 44.45 -38.10 -22.76
CA LEU A 41 45.41 -37.69 -21.74
C LEU A 41 45.03 -38.36 -20.42
N GLN A 42 45.52 -39.57 -20.18
CA GLN A 42 45.07 -40.45 -19.09
C GLN A 42 45.83 -40.17 -17.79
N ASN A 43 45.11 -40.12 -16.66
CA ASN A 43 45.68 -39.96 -15.32
C ASN A 43 46.62 -38.75 -15.17
N GLU A 44 46.39 -37.67 -15.92
CA GLU A 44 47.17 -36.45 -15.81
C GLU A 44 46.80 -35.72 -14.52
N SER A 45 47.81 -35.25 -13.79
CA SER A 45 47.62 -34.57 -12.50
C SER A 45 47.64 -33.05 -12.59
N ASN A 46 48.14 -32.50 -13.71
CA ASN A 46 48.34 -31.07 -13.91
C ASN A 46 47.84 -30.61 -15.29
N LEU A 47 46.66 -31.07 -15.71
CA LEU A 47 46.05 -30.61 -16.95
C LEU A 47 45.61 -29.16 -16.77
N GLU A 48 46.17 -28.25 -17.57
CA GLU A 48 45.73 -26.86 -17.58
C GLU A 48 44.60 -26.69 -18.60
N VAL A 49 43.46 -26.20 -18.12
CA VAL A 49 42.26 -25.96 -18.92
C VAL A 49 41.88 -24.49 -18.82
N ARG A 50 41.66 -23.85 -19.97
CA ARG A 50 41.18 -22.47 -20.06
C ARG A 50 39.76 -22.45 -20.59
N PHE A 51 38.89 -21.80 -19.83
CA PHE A 51 37.50 -21.52 -20.19
C PHE A 51 37.38 -20.06 -20.58
N THR A 52 36.88 -19.80 -21.79
CA THR A 52 36.66 -18.45 -22.29
C THR A 52 35.22 -18.31 -22.77
N ILE A 53 34.49 -17.31 -22.28
CA ILE A 53 33.14 -17.01 -22.72
C ILE A 53 33.16 -15.76 -23.60
N PHE A 54 32.52 -15.86 -24.75
CA PHE A 54 32.33 -14.77 -25.71
C PHE A 54 30.83 -14.48 -25.83
N SER A 55 30.47 -13.21 -25.98
CA SER A 55 29.14 -12.81 -26.43
C SER A 55 29.07 -12.85 -27.96
N THR A 56 28.37 -11.89 -28.58
CA THR A 56 28.27 -11.73 -30.03
C THR A 56 29.57 -11.26 -30.68
N ASP A 57 30.49 -10.64 -29.93
CA ASP A 57 31.83 -10.30 -30.42
C ASP A 57 32.80 -11.47 -30.18
N GLU A 58 33.08 -12.23 -31.24
CA GLU A 58 33.95 -13.40 -31.17
C GLU A 58 35.42 -13.08 -30.88
N ASN A 59 35.83 -11.82 -31.01
CA ASN A 59 37.22 -11.39 -30.85
C ASN A 59 37.53 -10.82 -29.47
N ASN A 60 36.50 -10.46 -28.69
CA ASN A 60 36.67 -9.86 -27.38
C ASN A 60 36.03 -10.76 -26.29
N PRO A 61 36.83 -11.53 -25.53
CA PRO A 61 36.29 -12.39 -24.48
C PRO A 61 35.74 -11.56 -23.32
N GLU A 62 34.50 -11.83 -22.91
CA GLU A 62 33.89 -11.19 -21.73
C GLU A 62 34.29 -11.87 -20.43
N PHE A 63 34.69 -13.14 -20.51
CA PHE A 63 35.16 -13.89 -19.35
C PHE A 63 36.27 -14.87 -19.74
N THR A 64 37.27 -14.98 -18.88
CA THR A 64 38.33 -15.97 -18.99
C THR A 64 38.75 -16.45 -17.61
N GLU A 65 38.88 -17.75 -17.46
CA GLU A 65 39.53 -18.35 -16.30
C GLU A 65 40.38 -19.56 -16.71
N ASN A 66 41.44 -19.79 -15.94
CA ASN A 66 42.30 -20.95 -16.06
C ASN A 66 42.12 -21.82 -14.83
N GLN A 67 42.04 -23.13 -15.03
CA GLN A 67 41.96 -24.12 -13.96
C GLN A 67 43.00 -25.22 -14.21
N THR A 68 43.61 -25.72 -13.14
CA THR A 68 44.47 -26.91 -13.19
C THR A 68 43.67 -28.08 -12.63
N LEU A 69 43.47 -29.10 -13.46
CA LEU A 69 42.59 -30.23 -13.21
C LEU A 69 43.33 -31.55 -13.39
N SER A 70 42.73 -32.63 -12.91
CA SER A 70 43.18 -33.99 -13.16
C SER A 70 42.24 -34.73 -14.11
N THR A 71 42.78 -35.67 -14.88
CA THR A 71 41.98 -36.58 -15.72
C THR A 71 41.93 -38.00 -15.15
N ASP A 72 40.90 -38.76 -15.51
CA ASP A 72 40.82 -40.19 -15.22
C ASP A 72 41.54 -41.08 -16.26
N GLU A 73 41.41 -42.40 -16.13
CA GLU A 73 41.97 -43.40 -17.06
C GLU A 73 41.45 -43.24 -18.51
N PHE A 74 40.33 -42.54 -18.72
CA PHE A 74 39.74 -42.29 -20.02
C PHE A 74 39.98 -40.85 -20.52
N GLY A 75 40.74 -40.04 -19.79
CA GLY A 75 41.00 -38.64 -20.10
C GLY A 75 39.85 -37.70 -19.74
N VAL A 76 38.88 -38.13 -18.93
CA VAL A 76 37.75 -37.28 -18.52
C VAL A 76 38.19 -36.37 -17.39
N PHE A 77 37.81 -35.09 -17.46
CA PHE A 77 37.94 -34.12 -16.38
C PHE A 77 36.59 -33.48 -16.05
N GLN A 78 36.48 -33.00 -14.81
CA GLN A 78 35.33 -32.23 -14.34
C GLN A 78 35.81 -30.89 -13.82
N ALA A 79 35.07 -29.83 -14.15
CA ALA A 79 35.34 -28.47 -13.74
C ALA A 79 34.03 -27.80 -13.30
N VAL A 80 34.13 -26.78 -12.45
CA VAL A 80 33.01 -25.86 -12.22
C VAL A 80 33.44 -24.50 -12.75
N ILE A 81 32.78 -24.03 -13.81
CA ILE A 81 33.15 -22.79 -14.47
C ILE A 81 32.63 -21.61 -13.65
N GLY A 82 33.45 -20.58 -13.45
CA GLY A 82 33.09 -19.37 -12.69
C GLY A 82 33.52 -19.40 -11.22
N THR A 83 34.38 -20.34 -10.84
CA THR A 83 34.92 -20.43 -9.47
C THR A 83 36.18 -19.60 -9.29
N THR A 84 37.08 -19.59 -10.28
CA THR A 84 38.39 -18.94 -10.15
C THR A 84 38.28 -17.44 -10.41
N ASN A 85 37.35 -17.04 -11.28
CA ASN A 85 37.09 -15.64 -11.61
C ASN A 85 35.62 -15.25 -11.39
N SER A 86 35.11 -15.54 -10.20
CA SER A 86 33.70 -15.41 -9.84
C SER A 86 33.15 -14.00 -10.03
N SER A 87 33.94 -12.95 -9.76
CA SER A 87 33.51 -11.55 -9.96
C SER A 87 33.22 -11.24 -11.43
N LEU A 88 34.09 -11.64 -12.36
CA LEU A 88 33.83 -11.46 -13.79
C LEU A 88 32.70 -12.37 -14.27
N PHE A 89 32.65 -13.61 -13.77
CA PHE A 89 31.57 -14.53 -14.13
C PHE A 89 30.19 -13.97 -13.74
N ASN A 90 30.10 -13.35 -12.56
CA ASN A 90 28.86 -12.74 -12.06
C ASN A 90 28.46 -11.46 -12.81
N ALA A 91 29.38 -10.85 -13.57
CA ALA A 91 29.08 -9.70 -14.42
C ALA A 91 28.46 -10.10 -15.77
N LEU A 92 28.54 -11.38 -16.15
CA LEU A 92 27.94 -11.88 -17.40
C LEU A 92 26.42 -11.84 -17.31
N ASN A 93 25.78 -11.30 -18.36
CA ASN A 93 24.32 -11.18 -18.43
C ASN A 93 23.72 -12.21 -19.39
N PHE A 94 23.61 -13.46 -18.92
CA PHE A 94 23.03 -14.58 -19.69
C PHE A 94 21.55 -14.37 -20.09
N ALA A 95 20.89 -13.30 -19.64
CA ALA A 95 19.54 -12.94 -20.04
C ALA A 95 19.49 -12.01 -21.26
N GLN A 96 20.55 -11.23 -21.52
CA GLN A 96 20.57 -10.25 -22.62
C GLN A 96 21.36 -10.72 -23.83
N ASN A 97 22.38 -11.53 -23.61
CA ASN A 97 23.31 -11.92 -24.65
C ASN A 97 23.32 -13.45 -24.83
N ASP A 98 23.39 -13.87 -26.09
CA ASP A 98 23.78 -15.24 -26.41
C ASP A 98 25.29 -15.38 -26.20
N TYR A 99 25.67 -16.39 -25.43
CA TYR A 99 27.07 -16.65 -25.09
C TYR A 99 27.56 -17.93 -25.74
N SER A 100 28.86 -17.97 -26.06
CA SER A 100 29.57 -19.18 -26.48
C SER A 100 30.73 -19.48 -25.54
N LEU A 101 30.91 -20.76 -25.21
CA LEU A 101 32.02 -21.26 -24.41
C LEU A 101 33.08 -21.86 -25.32
N LYS A 102 34.31 -21.34 -25.23
CA LYS A 102 35.52 -21.93 -25.79
C LYS A 102 36.31 -22.61 -24.68
N VAL A 103 36.66 -23.87 -24.90
CA VAL A 103 37.48 -24.69 -24.00
C VAL A 103 38.79 -25.00 -24.68
N GLU A 104 39.88 -24.67 -24.01
CA GLU A 104 41.23 -24.92 -24.46
C GLU A 104 41.99 -25.73 -23.41
N ILE A 105 42.84 -26.65 -23.84
CA ILE A 105 43.71 -27.43 -22.95
C ILE A 105 45.16 -27.15 -23.26
N ARG A 106 46.02 -27.28 -22.26
CA ARG A 106 47.47 -27.20 -22.40
C ARG A 106 48.11 -28.43 -21.76
N ASP A 107 48.87 -29.15 -22.58
CA ASP A 107 49.78 -30.21 -22.20
C ASP A 107 51.21 -29.78 -22.58
N GLY A 108 51.91 -29.10 -21.66
CA GLY A 108 53.32 -28.73 -21.83
C GLY A 108 53.69 -27.70 -22.92
N GLY A 109 52.74 -26.93 -23.48
CA GLY A 109 53.00 -26.01 -24.60
C GLY A 109 52.00 -24.84 -24.76
N SER A 110 51.56 -24.53 -25.98
CA SER A 110 50.49 -23.54 -26.22
C SER A 110 49.11 -24.16 -26.01
N TYR A 111 48.14 -23.34 -25.59
CA TYR A 111 46.73 -23.75 -25.48
C TYR A 111 46.17 -24.20 -26.84
N GLN A 112 45.54 -25.37 -26.86
CA GLN A 112 44.86 -25.93 -28.03
C GLN A 112 43.34 -25.92 -27.80
N GLN A 113 42.58 -25.44 -28.80
CA GLN A 113 41.11 -25.43 -28.71
C GLN A 113 40.57 -26.85 -28.86
N VAL A 114 39.82 -27.29 -27.85
CA VAL A 114 39.18 -28.62 -27.84
C VAL A 114 37.71 -28.51 -28.24
N ALA A 115 37.04 -27.44 -27.78
CA ALA A 115 35.64 -27.22 -28.08
C ALA A 115 35.31 -25.73 -28.15
N ARG A 116 34.37 -25.37 -29.02
CA ARG A 116 33.65 -24.10 -28.97
C ARG A 116 32.18 -24.37 -29.24
N GLN A 117 31.31 -24.03 -28.30
CA GLN A 117 29.88 -24.31 -28.41
C GLN A 117 29.06 -23.15 -27.86
N SER A 118 27.92 -22.87 -28.48
CA SER A 118 26.93 -21.93 -27.95
C SER A 118 26.32 -22.49 -26.67
N LEU A 119 26.25 -21.65 -25.64
CA LEU A 119 25.56 -21.96 -24.40
C LEU A 119 24.06 -21.82 -24.67
N LEU A 120 23.34 -22.95 -24.65
CA LEU A 120 21.89 -22.93 -24.78
C LEU A 120 21.27 -22.55 -23.44
N ALA A 121 20.27 -21.66 -23.47
CA ALA A 121 19.55 -21.27 -22.26
C ALA A 121 18.81 -22.49 -21.66
N VAL A 122 19.08 -22.79 -20.39
CA VAL A 122 18.29 -23.77 -19.61
C VAL A 122 16.90 -23.16 -19.37
N PRO A 123 15.80 -23.94 -19.39
CA PRO A 123 14.44 -23.42 -19.18
C PRO A 123 14.27 -22.58 -17.90
N TYR A 124 15.03 -22.88 -16.83
CA TYR A 124 15.05 -22.11 -15.58
C TYR A 124 15.68 -20.72 -15.73
N ALA A 125 16.67 -20.55 -16.62
CA ALA A 125 17.27 -19.25 -16.94
C ALA A 125 16.30 -18.37 -17.75
N LYS A 126 15.53 -18.94 -18.68
CA LYS A 126 14.45 -18.22 -19.39
C LYS A 126 13.27 -17.84 -18.50
N ALA A 127 12.97 -18.64 -17.46
CA ALA A 127 12.00 -18.23 -16.45
C ALA A 127 12.46 -17.00 -15.66
N SER A 128 13.79 -16.83 -15.48
CA SER A 128 14.39 -15.62 -14.91
C SER A 128 14.50 -14.45 -15.92
N GLU A 129 14.52 -14.71 -17.23
CA GLU A 129 14.41 -13.68 -18.29
C GLU A 129 13.06 -12.95 -18.21
N LYS A 130 11.97 -13.67 -17.91
CA LYS A 130 10.67 -13.08 -17.54
C LYS A 130 10.71 -12.26 -16.24
N ALA A 131 11.71 -12.49 -15.38
CA ALA A 131 11.94 -11.71 -14.16
C ALA A 131 12.92 -10.53 -14.38
N VAL A 132 13.70 -10.50 -15.48
CA VAL A 132 14.55 -9.34 -15.85
C VAL A 132 13.76 -8.30 -16.65
N GLU A 133 12.75 -8.71 -17.42
CA GLU A 133 11.70 -7.77 -17.86
C GLU A 133 10.83 -7.25 -16.68
N ALA A 134 11.00 -7.84 -15.49
CA ALA A 134 10.43 -7.34 -14.24
C ALA A 134 11.30 -6.25 -13.57
N THR A 135 11.99 -5.41 -14.35
CA THR A 135 12.18 -4.01 -13.93
C THR A 135 10.83 -3.27 -13.76
N SER A 136 9.73 -3.92 -14.15
CA SER A 136 8.33 -3.50 -14.04
C SER A 136 7.56 -4.02 -12.80
N ALA A 137 8.15 -4.84 -11.93
CA ALA A 137 7.40 -5.42 -10.79
C ALA A 137 8.29 -5.88 -9.62
N ASP A 138 8.86 -4.93 -8.88
CA ASP A 138 9.61 -5.19 -7.63
C ASP A 138 8.67 -5.71 -6.51
N ASN A 139 8.46 -7.03 -6.46
CA ASN A 139 7.50 -7.78 -5.62
C ASN A 139 6.10 -8.03 -6.22
N GLY A 140 5.92 -7.85 -7.54
CA GLY A 140 4.62 -8.13 -8.18
C GLY A 140 3.55 -7.05 -7.99
N VAL A 141 3.89 -5.92 -7.37
CA VAL A 141 2.99 -4.77 -7.20
C VAL A 141 3.41 -3.64 -8.14
N PRO A 142 2.53 -3.20 -9.07
CA PRO A 142 2.88 -2.16 -10.03
C PRO A 142 3.03 -0.77 -9.35
N PRO A 143 3.96 0.08 -9.80
CA PRO A 143 4.05 1.48 -9.36
C PRO A 143 2.72 2.21 -9.48
N GLY A 144 2.43 3.11 -8.54
CA GLY A 144 1.13 3.78 -8.43
C GLY A 144 0.05 3.00 -7.67
N SER A 145 0.32 1.74 -7.32
CA SER A 145 -0.57 0.97 -6.44
C SER A 145 -0.62 1.57 -5.05
N ILE A 146 -1.83 1.78 -4.54
CA ILE A 146 -2.09 2.30 -3.19
C ILE A 146 -2.58 1.14 -2.31
N MET A 147 -2.06 1.04 -1.10
CA MET A 147 -2.57 0.10 -0.10
C MET A 147 -2.66 0.70 1.30
N PRO A 148 -3.62 0.24 2.13
CA PRO A 148 -3.61 0.51 3.55
C PRO A 148 -2.42 -0.16 4.24
N PHE A 149 -1.79 0.55 5.18
CA PHE A 149 -0.62 0.12 5.92
C PHE A 149 -0.75 0.45 7.39
N ALA A 150 -0.62 -0.57 8.24
CA ALA A 150 -0.81 -0.45 9.68
C ALA A 150 0.47 -0.02 10.44
N GLY A 151 1.62 0.03 9.76
CA GLY A 151 2.89 0.44 10.37
C GLY A 151 3.11 1.95 10.36
N SER A 152 3.99 2.42 11.24
CA SER A 152 4.40 3.83 11.33
C SER A 152 5.59 4.18 10.43
N SER A 153 6.44 3.20 10.10
CA SER A 153 7.61 3.38 9.26
C SER A 153 7.31 2.89 7.85
N VAL A 154 7.36 3.79 6.88
CA VAL A 154 7.11 3.47 5.47
C VAL A 154 8.23 2.54 4.97
N PRO A 155 7.90 1.36 4.41
CA PRO A 155 8.89 0.44 3.88
C PRO A 155 9.63 1.01 2.67
N GLU A 156 10.85 0.55 2.43
CA GLU A 156 11.58 0.87 1.20
C GLU A 156 10.77 0.47 -0.05
N GLY A 157 10.81 1.31 -1.08
CA GLY A 157 10.01 1.13 -2.29
C GLY A 157 8.58 1.67 -2.19
N TRP A 158 8.20 2.29 -1.07
CA TRP A 158 6.90 2.94 -0.87
C TRP A 158 7.05 4.38 -0.38
N LEU A 159 6.05 5.21 -0.71
CA LEU A 159 5.90 6.57 -0.18
C LEU A 159 4.56 6.71 0.54
N LEU A 160 4.46 7.65 1.47
CA LEU A 160 3.20 7.97 2.14
C LEU A 160 2.30 8.81 1.22
N CYS A 161 0.99 8.55 1.24
CA CYS A 161 0.01 9.37 0.52
C CYS A 161 -0.38 10.61 1.35
N ASP A 162 0.54 11.57 1.47
CA ASP A 162 0.42 12.77 2.30
C ASP A 162 0.44 14.10 1.51
N GLY A 163 0.20 14.04 0.20
CA GLY A 163 0.15 15.21 -0.66
C GLY A 163 1.52 15.83 -1.02
N SER A 164 2.62 15.26 -0.54
CA SER A 164 3.97 15.81 -0.76
C SER A 164 4.31 15.95 -2.25
N GLU A 165 5.09 16.98 -2.56
CA GLU A 165 5.69 17.17 -3.88
C GLU A 165 7.00 16.37 -3.97
N VAL A 166 7.15 15.60 -5.04
CA VAL A 166 8.30 14.70 -5.25
C VAL A 166 8.88 14.86 -6.66
N ASP A 167 10.16 14.51 -6.79
CA ASP A 167 10.94 14.68 -8.02
C ASP A 167 10.63 13.59 -9.07
N ARG A 168 10.44 14.01 -10.32
CA ARG A 168 10.09 13.13 -11.45
C ARG A 168 11.22 12.18 -11.83
N ASP A 169 12.48 12.61 -11.70
CA ASP A 169 13.62 11.78 -12.10
C ASP A 169 13.88 10.71 -11.03
N THR A 170 13.82 11.10 -9.77
CA THR A 170 13.96 10.22 -8.60
C THR A 170 12.86 9.15 -8.56
N TYR A 171 11.62 9.53 -8.86
CA TYR A 171 10.46 8.63 -8.84
C TYR A 171 9.84 8.45 -10.23
N SER A 172 10.70 8.22 -11.23
CA SER A 172 10.32 8.16 -12.66
C SER A 172 9.27 7.09 -12.98
N LYS A 173 9.35 5.91 -12.35
CA LYS A 173 8.35 4.84 -12.53
C LYS A 173 6.99 5.22 -11.97
N LEU A 174 6.96 5.82 -10.78
CA LEU A 174 5.73 6.34 -10.20
C LEU A 174 5.13 7.45 -11.07
N PHE A 175 5.96 8.39 -11.52
CA PHE A 175 5.50 9.47 -12.39
C PHE A 175 4.94 8.94 -13.72
N ALA A 176 5.58 7.93 -14.32
CA ALA A 176 5.04 7.27 -15.51
C ALA A 176 3.66 6.64 -15.26
N ALA A 177 3.41 6.13 -14.04
CA ALA A 177 2.14 5.49 -13.69
C ALA A 177 1.02 6.49 -13.38
N ILE A 178 1.29 7.56 -12.63
CA ILE A 178 0.24 8.46 -12.11
C ILE A 178 0.25 9.87 -12.74
N GLY A 179 1.34 10.24 -13.40
CA GLY A 179 1.55 11.56 -13.97
C GLY A 179 1.27 12.68 -12.96
N THR A 180 0.48 13.67 -13.38
CA THR A 180 0.05 14.80 -12.56
C THR A 180 -1.39 14.66 -12.07
N ALA A 181 -1.97 13.45 -12.09
CA ALA A 181 -3.36 13.23 -11.74
C ALA A 181 -3.71 13.72 -10.33
N TRP A 182 -2.73 13.72 -9.43
CA TRP A 182 -2.85 14.11 -8.02
C TRP A 182 -2.25 15.49 -7.70
N GLY A 183 -1.75 16.19 -8.72
CA GLY A 183 -1.18 17.53 -8.62
C GLY A 183 0.04 17.70 -9.52
N TYR A 184 0.21 18.91 -10.04
CA TYR A 184 1.24 19.22 -11.05
C TYR A 184 2.64 19.52 -10.47
N GLY A 185 2.78 19.55 -9.14
CA GLY A 185 4.01 19.97 -8.45
C GLY A 185 4.43 21.39 -8.82
N ASN A 186 5.64 21.55 -9.32
CA ASN A 186 6.19 22.81 -9.84
C ASN A 186 5.98 23.01 -11.35
N MET A 187 5.14 22.17 -11.98
CA MET A 187 4.87 22.16 -13.43
C MET A 187 6.07 21.82 -14.34
N SER A 188 7.21 21.41 -13.79
CA SER A 188 8.44 21.14 -14.56
C SER A 188 9.09 19.82 -14.17
N SER A 189 9.72 19.76 -13.00
CA SER A 189 10.53 18.64 -12.54
C SER A 189 9.87 17.80 -11.44
N THR A 190 8.73 18.25 -10.90
CA THR A 190 8.06 17.55 -9.79
C THR A 190 6.60 17.23 -10.08
N PHE A 191 6.01 16.39 -9.23
CA PHE A 191 4.58 16.05 -9.21
C PHE A 191 4.13 15.78 -7.76
N ASN A 192 2.83 15.84 -7.48
CA ASN A 192 2.33 15.57 -6.13
C ASN A 192 1.90 14.11 -5.95
N LEU A 193 2.17 13.58 -4.76
CA LEU A 193 1.55 12.35 -4.26
C LEU A 193 0.07 12.59 -3.91
N PRO A 194 -0.75 11.53 -3.82
CA PRO A 194 -2.11 11.64 -3.29
C PRO A 194 -2.14 12.22 -1.86
N GLU A 195 -3.13 13.05 -1.53
CA GLU A 195 -3.44 13.46 -0.16
C GLU A 195 -4.61 12.63 0.34
N LEU A 196 -4.33 11.52 1.03
CA LEU A 196 -5.38 10.58 1.46
C LEU A 196 -5.66 10.60 2.95
N ARG A 197 -5.05 11.53 3.70
CA ARG A 197 -5.27 11.63 5.14
C ARG A 197 -6.70 12.10 5.40
N GLY A 198 -7.46 11.30 6.14
CA GLY A 198 -8.87 11.56 6.41
C GLY A 198 -9.82 11.33 5.22
N GLN A 199 -9.32 10.78 4.10
CA GLN A 199 -10.14 10.51 2.92
C GLN A 199 -10.63 9.07 2.87
N PHE A 200 -11.84 8.88 2.35
CA PHE A 200 -12.32 7.57 1.91
C PHE A 200 -12.08 7.40 0.41
N LEU A 201 -11.56 6.24 0.03
CA LEU A 201 -11.39 5.89 -1.37
C LEU A 201 -12.68 5.33 -1.95
N ARG A 202 -13.03 5.79 -3.15
CA ARG A 202 -14.11 5.22 -3.96
C ARG A 202 -13.64 5.01 -5.39
N GLY A 203 -14.18 3.99 -6.04
CA GLY A 203 -13.87 3.70 -7.44
C GLY A 203 -14.30 4.85 -8.37
N VAL A 204 -13.53 5.04 -9.45
CA VAL A 204 -13.94 5.93 -10.54
C VAL A 204 -15.14 5.31 -11.23
N SER A 205 -16.17 6.12 -11.48
CA SER A 205 -17.44 5.62 -12.02
C SER A 205 -17.33 5.19 -13.49
N GLY A 206 -16.42 5.80 -14.26
CA GLY A 206 -16.37 5.62 -15.71
C GLY A 206 -17.73 5.92 -16.33
N ASP A 207 -18.21 5.02 -17.17
CA ASP A 207 -19.51 5.16 -17.85
C ASP A 207 -20.70 4.73 -16.99
N SER A 208 -20.48 4.19 -15.78
CA SER A 208 -21.55 3.82 -14.85
C SER A 208 -22.29 5.03 -14.27
N ASN A 209 -23.53 4.80 -13.84
CA ASN A 209 -24.40 5.77 -13.16
C ASN A 209 -24.49 5.55 -11.63
N TYR A 210 -23.65 4.68 -11.04
CA TYR A 210 -23.61 4.48 -9.59
C TYR A 210 -23.03 5.68 -8.82
N ASP A 211 -22.34 6.60 -9.50
CA ASP A 211 -21.89 7.88 -8.95
C ASP A 211 -22.56 9.05 -9.68
N PRO A 212 -23.73 9.52 -9.19
CA PRO A 212 -24.47 10.60 -9.85
C PRO A 212 -23.70 11.92 -9.86
N ASP A 213 -22.81 12.11 -8.89
CA ASP A 213 -22.05 13.35 -8.69
C ASP A 213 -20.63 13.27 -9.30
N LYS A 214 -20.33 12.25 -10.13
CA LYS A 214 -18.99 12.05 -10.71
C LYS A 214 -18.42 13.29 -11.40
N GLY A 215 -19.28 14.13 -11.97
CA GLY A 215 -18.89 15.36 -12.68
C GLY A 215 -18.57 16.55 -11.76
N SER A 216 -19.05 16.59 -10.52
CA SER A 216 -18.90 17.74 -9.61
C SER A 216 -17.62 17.71 -8.77
N ARG A 217 -16.82 16.65 -8.90
CA ARG A 217 -15.57 16.46 -8.17
C ARG A 217 -14.53 17.52 -8.53
N THR A 218 -13.77 17.97 -7.55
CA THR A 218 -12.78 19.05 -7.68
C THR A 218 -11.35 18.51 -7.73
N ALA A 219 -10.44 19.33 -8.24
CA ALA A 219 -9.02 19.05 -8.19
C ALA A 219 -8.42 19.43 -6.82
N TYR A 220 -7.36 18.73 -6.43
CA TYR A 220 -6.46 19.11 -5.33
C TYR A 220 -5.07 19.34 -5.89
N ASN A 221 -4.36 20.39 -5.42
CA ASN A 221 -3.07 20.83 -5.95
C ASN A 221 -3.01 20.92 -7.50
N GLY A 222 -4.17 21.27 -8.09
CA GLY A 222 -4.35 21.38 -9.54
C GLY A 222 -4.21 20.09 -10.34
N GLY A 223 -4.40 18.94 -9.68
CA GLY A 223 -4.57 17.65 -10.34
C GLY A 223 -5.90 17.51 -11.10
N ASN A 224 -6.39 16.29 -11.22
CA ASN A 224 -7.61 16.00 -11.97
C ASN A 224 -8.88 16.43 -11.22
N SER A 225 -9.90 16.83 -11.98
CA SER A 225 -11.28 17.07 -11.51
C SER A 225 -12.27 16.19 -12.28
N GLY A 226 -13.53 16.17 -11.83
CA GLY A 226 -14.61 15.38 -12.43
C GLY A 226 -14.39 13.87 -12.33
N ASN A 227 -14.91 13.12 -13.31
CA ASN A 227 -14.91 11.66 -13.30
C ASN A 227 -13.54 11.07 -13.71
N LYS A 228 -12.50 11.38 -12.95
CA LYS A 228 -11.10 10.98 -13.22
C LYS A 228 -10.40 10.58 -11.93
N VAL A 229 -9.43 9.67 -12.05
CA VAL A 229 -8.52 9.33 -10.93
C VAL A 229 -7.80 10.60 -10.47
N GLY A 230 -7.70 10.79 -9.15
CA GLY A 230 -7.07 11.96 -8.54
C GLY A 230 -8.00 13.14 -8.23
N SER A 231 -9.30 13.01 -8.53
CA SER A 231 -10.31 13.99 -8.15
C SER A 231 -10.87 13.76 -6.75
N TYR A 232 -11.30 14.85 -6.10
CA TYR A 232 -11.79 14.89 -4.72
C TYR A 232 -13.26 15.28 -4.67
N GLN A 233 -13.95 14.85 -3.61
CA GLN A 233 -15.34 15.20 -3.37
C GLN A 233 -15.51 15.61 -1.90
N GLY A 234 -16.26 16.69 -1.67
CA GLY A 234 -16.63 17.09 -0.31
C GLY A 234 -17.65 16.13 0.31
N SER A 235 -17.82 16.21 1.63
CA SER A 235 -18.88 15.51 2.33
C SER A 235 -20.25 16.05 1.94
N GLN A 236 -21.22 15.17 1.73
CA GLN A 236 -22.60 15.52 1.43
C GLN A 236 -23.56 14.53 2.08
N PHE A 237 -24.70 15.04 2.54
CA PHE A 237 -25.84 14.21 2.93
C PHE A 237 -26.86 14.18 1.81
N ALA A 238 -27.58 13.06 1.71
CA ALA A 238 -28.79 13.01 0.90
C ALA A 238 -29.81 14.02 1.44
N SER A 239 -30.56 14.65 0.53
CA SER A 239 -31.69 15.50 0.87
C SER A 239 -32.69 14.74 1.74
N HIS A 240 -33.15 15.35 2.82
CA HIS A 240 -34.14 14.79 3.75
C HIS A 240 -34.97 15.91 4.39
N ASN A 241 -36.11 15.55 5.00
CA ASN A 241 -37.01 16.50 5.64
C ASN A 241 -37.26 16.12 7.11
N HIS A 242 -37.51 17.13 7.94
CA HIS A 242 -37.94 16.98 9.32
C HIS A 242 -39.38 17.50 9.43
N ALA A 243 -40.29 16.62 9.83
CA ALA A 243 -41.67 16.99 10.08
C ALA A 243 -41.87 17.23 11.58
N ALA A 244 -42.45 18.37 11.91
CA ALA A 244 -42.91 18.67 13.26
C ALA A 244 -44.34 19.23 13.16
N SER A 245 -45.23 18.76 14.02
CA SER A 245 -46.62 19.22 14.04
C SER A 245 -47.03 19.58 15.47
N SER A 246 -47.86 20.60 15.58
CA SER A 246 -48.61 20.91 16.80
C SER A 246 -50.09 20.75 16.47
N SER A 247 -50.89 20.40 17.48
CA SER A 247 -52.34 20.46 17.34
C SER A 247 -52.77 21.89 17.04
N ASN A 248 -53.84 22.06 16.26
CA ASN A 248 -54.47 23.36 16.06
C ASN A 248 -55.09 23.84 17.39
N ALA A 249 -54.32 24.52 18.24
CA ALA A 249 -54.83 25.13 19.44
C ALA A 249 -55.49 26.47 19.05
N GLY A 250 -56.69 26.35 18.50
CA GLY A 250 -57.59 27.48 18.37
C GLY A 250 -58.06 27.97 19.75
N ASN A 251 -59.11 28.78 19.74
CA ASN A 251 -59.66 29.42 20.93
C ASN A 251 -60.01 28.41 22.04
N HIS A 252 -59.34 28.45 23.20
CA HIS A 252 -59.61 27.54 24.33
C HIS A 252 -59.64 28.26 25.69
N ARG A 253 -60.18 27.59 26.73
CA ARG A 253 -60.22 28.08 28.12
C ARG A 253 -59.98 26.93 29.10
N HIS A 254 -59.50 27.24 30.30
CA HIS A 254 -59.30 26.26 31.37
C HIS A 254 -60.42 26.34 32.42
N THR A 255 -60.75 25.20 33.03
CA THR A 255 -61.76 25.09 34.09
C THR A 255 -61.10 24.66 35.39
N SER A 256 -61.28 25.44 36.46
CA SER A 256 -60.91 25.07 37.82
C SER A 256 -62.16 24.83 38.68
N TYR A 257 -62.08 23.86 39.58
CA TYR A 257 -63.13 23.60 40.55
C TYR A 257 -62.70 24.11 41.91
N ASP A 258 -63.41 25.11 42.43
CA ASP A 258 -63.27 25.47 43.82
C ASP A 258 -64.21 24.58 44.65
N TYR A 259 -63.65 23.88 45.63
CA TYR A 259 -64.42 23.11 46.60
C TYR A 259 -64.52 23.92 47.88
N TYR A 260 -65.74 24.34 48.20
CA TYR A 260 -66.05 24.97 49.47
C TYR A 260 -66.96 24.03 50.27
N TRP A 261 -66.68 23.92 51.56
CA TRP A 261 -67.54 23.25 52.51
C TRP A 261 -68.41 24.29 53.18
N TYR A 262 -69.72 24.12 53.10
CA TYR A 262 -70.67 24.92 53.87
C TYR A 262 -71.36 23.99 54.85
N ASP A 263 -71.55 24.48 56.07
CA ASP A 263 -72.49 23.85 56.99
C ASP A 263 -73.90 24.18 56.49
N ALA A 264 -74.75 23.17 56.33
CA ALA A 264 -76.12 23.37 55.87
C ALA A 264 -76.98 23.92 57.01
N GLY A 265 -76.72 25.17 57.39
CA GLY A 265 -77.52 25.92 58.35
C GLY A 265 -78.82 26.39 57.70
N SER A 266 -79.93 25.77 58.07
CA SER A 266 -81.28 26.29 57.90
C SER A 266 -81.47 27.52 58.78
N ASP A 267 -81.70 28.69 58.18
CA ASP A 267 -82.40 29.82 58.81
C ASP A 267 -83.69 29.99 57.99
N ASP A 268 -84.78 29.27 58.28
CA ASP A 268 -85.71 29.53 59.39
C ASP A 268 -85.44 30.82 60.17
N ASP A 269 -86.25 31.83 59.83
CA ASP A 269 -86.62 32.95 60.67
C ASP A 269 -86.73 32.51 62.14
N TYR A 270 -85.70 32.85 62.92
CA TYR A 270 -85.70 32.73 64.38
C TYR A 270 -86.01 31.31 64.92
N GLY A 271 -85.26 30.28 64.48
CA GLY A 271 -85.31 28.95 65.09
C GLY A 271 -83.92 28.34 65.25
N THR A 272 -83.50 28.06 66.48
CA THR A 272 -82.22 27.41 66.82
C THR A 272 -81.96 26.15 65.99
N PRO A 273 -80.84 26.02 65.24
CA PRO A 273 -80.58 24.83 64.45
C PRO A 273 -80.16 23.67 65.36
N THR A 274 -81.02 22.67 65.50
CA THR A 274 -80.64 21.32 65.94
C THR A 274 -80.68 20.40 64.73
N GLY A 275 -79.52 20.11 64.15
CA GLY A 275 -79.45 19.18 63.03
C GLY A 275 -78.01 18.90 62.62
N ASP A 276 -77.62 17.64 62.74
CA ASP A 276 -76.43 17.01 62.16
C ASP A 276 -76.34 17.36 60.65
N GLY A 277 -75.60 18.43 60.35
CA GLY A 277 -75.41 18.93 59.01
C GLY A 277 -74.48 17.98 58.25
N THR A 278 -75.05 17.12 57.41
CA THR A 278 -74.28 16.42 56.38
C THR A 278 -73.75 17.45 55.39
N GLY A 279 -72.57 18.02 55.66
CA GLY A 279 -71.97 19.06 54.81
C GLY A 279 -71.90 18.61 53.34
N GLU A 280 -72.71 19.22 52.48
CA GLU A 280 -72.68 18.97 51.05
C GLU A 280 -71.40 19.56 50.45
N ARG A 281 -70.57 18.73 49.83
CA ARG A 281 -69.46 19.20 48.98
C ARG A 281 -70.04 19.83 47.72
N ARG A 282 -70.18 21.15 47.69
CA ARG A 282 -70.55 21.88 46.48
C ARG A 282 -69.29 22.35 45.75
N SER A 283 -69.10 21.85 44.53
CA SER A 283 -68.05 22.35 43.65
C SER A 283 -68.61 23.50 42.81
N THR A 284 -67.90 24.63 42.75
CA THR A 284 -68.21 25.68 41.79
C THR A 284 -67.13 25.68 40.70
N SER A 285 -67.55 25.49 39.45
CA SER A 285 -66.66 25.55 38.30
C SER A 285 -66.43 27.01 37.90
N ARG A 286 -65.17 27.45 37.85
CA ARG A 286 -64.75 28.73 37.27
C ARG A 286 -63.96 28.49 35.99
N ASN A 287 -64.29 29.22 34.94
CA ASN A 287 -63.57 29.17 33.68
C ASN A 287 -62.66 30.39 33.55
N THR A 288 -61.46 30.22 32.99
CA THR A 288 -60.65 31.35 32.53
C THR A 288 -61.32 32.03 31.33
N ALA A 289 -60.83 33.22 30.96
CA ALA A 289 -61.15 33.81 29.67
C ALA A 289 -60.66 32.90 28.53
N TYR A 290 -61.30 33.05 27.38
CA TYR A 290 -60.88 32.45 26.12
C TYR A 290 -59.51 33.00 25.70
N ALA A 291 -58.52 32.13 25.54
CA ALA A 291 -57.26 32.46 24.90
C ALA A 291 -57.45 32.27 23.39
N GLY A 292 -57.38 33.37 22.62
CA GLY A 292 -57.55 33.38 21.16
C GLY A 292 -56.46 32.61 20.40
N GLU A 293 -56.30 32.89 19.10
CA GLU A 293 -55.24 32.27 18.30
C GLU A 293 -53.85 32.51 18.93
N HIS A 294 -53.08 31.44 19.10
CA HIS A 294 -51.70 31.49 19.56
C HIS A 294 -50.84 30.50 18.77
N ASN A 295 -49.53 30.74 18.75
CA ASN A 295 -48.58 29.93 18.00
C ASN A 295 -47.88 28.90 18.89
N HIS A 296 -47.71 27.70 18.37
CA HIS A 296 -46.77 26.72 18.90
C HIS A 296 -45.45 26.85 18.14
N ASN A 297 -44.39 27.30 18.80
CA ASN A 297 -43.05 27.20 18.25
C ASN A 297 -42.57 25.75 18.40
N ILE A 298 -42.27 25.11 17.28
CA ILE A 298 -41.56 23.83 17.27
C ILE A 298 -40.17 24.09 16.70
N THR A 299 -39.15 23.78 17.51
CA THR A 299 -37.75 23.93 17.12
C THR A 299 -37.16 22.54 16.94
N VAL A 300 -36.66 22.25 15.73
CA VAL A 300 -35.80 21.09 15.47
C VAL A 300 -34.37 21.59 15.55
N ASN A 301 -33.68 21.24 16.63
CA ASN A 301 -32.28 21.62 16.81
C ASN A 301 -31.36 20.71 15.99
N ASP A 302 -30.22 21.25 15.58
CA ASP A 302 -29.13 20.46 15.01
C ASP A 302 -28.66 19.41 16.04
N THR A 303 -28.37 18.21 15.57
CA THR A 303 -27.80 17.13 16.38
C THR A 303 -26.67 16.44 15.61
N GLY A 304 -25.65 15.96 16.32
CA GLY A 304 -24.49 15.28 15.73
C GLY A 304 -23.16 15.90 16.14
N GLY A 305 -22.11 15.50 15.42
CA GLY A 305 -20.75 16.03 15.56
C GLY A 305 -20.26 16.70 14.28
N ASN A 306 -18.95 16.98 14.23
CA ASN A 306 -18.32 17.72 13.12
C ASN A 306 -18.26 16.96 11.79
N GLU A 307 -18.49 15.65 11.78
CA GLU A 307 -18.32 14.78 10.61
C GLU A 307 -19.34 13.64 10.64
N THR A 308 -19.92 13.32 9.48
CA THR A 308 -20.65 12.07 9.27
C THR A 308 -19.78 11.05 8.59
N ARG A 309 -19.60 9.90 9.25
CA ARG A 309 -18.76 8.80 8.78
C ARG A 309 -19.24 7.47 9.32
N PRO A 310 -19.01 6.37 8.59
CA PRO A 310 -19.16 5.03 9.16
C PRO A 310 -18.10 4.79 10.24
N ARG A 311 -18.30 3.75 11.07
CA ARG A 311 -17.24 3.24 11.96
C ARG A 311 -16.00 2.91 11.13
N ASN A 312 -14.85 3.39 11.55
CA ASN A 312 -13.59 3.23 10.80
C ASN A 312 -12.41 3.01 11.77
N ALA A 313 -11.30 2.53 11.20
CA ALA A 313 -10.01 2.40 11.86
C ALA A 313 -8.97 3.18 11.04
N TYR A 314 -8.03 3.81 11.73
CA TYR A 314 -7.05 4.70 11.11
C TYR A 314 -5.79 3.92 10.73
N VAL A 315 -5.41 4.01 9.45
CA VAL A 315 -4.22 3.39 8.88
C VAL A 315 -3.57 4.37 7.91
N ASN A 316 -2.29 4.20 7.66
CA ASN A 316 -1.60 4.96 6.63
C ASN A 316 -2.02 4.44 5.24
N TYR A 317 -2.10 5.33 4.25
CA TYR A 317 -2.08 4.91 2.85
C TYR A 317 -0.67 5.12 2.32
N ILE A 318 -0.13 4.08 1.70
CA ILE A 318 1.19 4.13 1.04
C ILE A 318 1.04 3.80 -0.45
N ILE A 319 1.92 4.36 -1.27
CA ILE A 319 1.96 4.19 -2.73
C ILE A 319 3.31 3.62 -3.18
N LYS A 320 3.27 2.61 -4.06
CA LYS A 320 4.48 1.98 -4.62
C LYS A 320 5.13 2.94 -5.61
N TYR A 321 6.43 3.18 -5.50
CA TYR A 321 7.22 3.93 -6.49
C TYR A 321 8.17 3.05 -7.32
#